data_AF-T0ZY44-F1
#
_entry.id   AF-T0ZY44-F1
#
_cell.length_a   1.000
_cell.length_b   1.000
_cell.length_c   1.000
_cell.angle_alpha   90.00
_cell.angle_beta   90.00
_cell.angle_gamma   90.00
#
_symmetry.space_group_name_H-M   'P 1'
#
loop_
_entity.id
_entity.type
_entity.pdbx_description
1 polymer ?
#
loop_
_entity_poly.entity_id
_entity_poly.type
_entity_poly.pdbx_seq_one_letter_code
_entity_poly.pdbx_strand_id
1 'polypeptide(L)'
;MTVTIEVVTGEDNKATDVILREKQDRIDEAKTLYGAYVIETNRKDLTSEEIWHLYMTLTKVEGAFRALKSDLGLRPIHHQLARRTAAHLFISVLAYHLYSAISSHFQKLETPDRCQQFLANSKPTPDSQ
;
A
#
# COMPACT_ATOMS: atom_id res chain seq x y z
N MET A 1 19.54 -9.26 -5.76
CA MET A 1 20.72 -9.78 -5.03
C MET A 1 21.83 -10.02 -6.03
N THR A 2 23.03 -9.48 -5.80
CA THR A 2 24.20 -9.71 -6.66
C THR A 2 25.27 -10.36 -5.80
N VAL A 3 25.53 -11.64 -6.03
CA VAL A 3 26.53 -12.44 -5.29
C VAL A 3 27.71 -12.70 -6.21
N THR A 4 28.92 -12.57 -5.70
CA THR A 4 30.15 -12.96 -6.40
C THR A 4 30.50 -14.38 -5.99
N ILE A 5 30.68 -15.25 -6.99
CA ILE A 5 30.99 -16.66 -6.80
C ILE A 5 32.45 -16.85 -7.17
N GLU A 6 33.28 -17.23 -6.21
CA GLU A 6 34.66 -17.65 -6.43
C GLU A 6 34.74 -19.16 -6.25
N VAL A 7 35.16 -19.86 -7.31
CA VAL A 7 35.30 -21.32 -7.30
C VAL A 7 36.75 -21.67 -7.02
N VAL A 8 37.01 -22.38 -5.93
CA VAL A 8 38.35 -22.86 -5.59
C VAL A 8 38.56 -24.21 -6.27
N THR A 9 39.58 -24.30 -7.12
CA THR A 9 39.93 -25.51 -7.89
C THR A 9 41.18 -26.16 -7.31
N GLY A 10 41.13 -27.47 -7.07
CA GLY A 10 42.28 -28.27 -6.64
C GLY A 10 43.19 -28.67 -7.80
N GLU A 11 44.35 -29.26 -7.50
CA GLU A 11 45.39 -29.66 -8.48
C GLU A 11 44.88 -30.54 -9.63
N ASP A 12 43.76 -31.24 -9.43
CA ASP A 12 43.12 -32.10 -10.44
C ASP A 12 42.18 -31.32 -11.40
N ASN A 13 42.19 -29.99 -11.36
CA ASN A 13 41.30 -29.10 -12.10
C ASN A 13 39.80 -29.33 -11.82
N LYS A 14 39.50 -29.93 -10.66
CA LYS A 14 38.13 -30.14 -10.14
C LYS A 14 37.80 -29.09 -9.10
N ALA A 15 36.59 -28.55 -9.16
CA ALA A 15 36.09 -27.60 -8.17
C ALA A 15 35.95 -28.28 -6.80
N THR A 16 36.72 -27.83 -5.83
CA THR A 16 36.78 -28.42 -4.48
C THR A 16 35.90 -27.65 -3.50
N ASP A 17 35.72 -26.34 -3.73
CA ASP A 17 34.87 -25.50 -2.89
C ASP A 17 34.31 -24.29 -3.66
N VAL A 18 33.21 -23.73 -3.16
CA VAL A 18 32.58 -22.53 -3.71
C VAL A 18 32.44 -21.52 -2.59
N ILE A 19 33.20 -20.42 -2.70
CA ILE A 19 33.11 -19.31 -1.76
C ILE A 19 32.12 -18.30 -2.32
N LEU A 20 31.01 -18.14 -1.61
CA LEU A 20 30.00 -17.12 -1.89
C LEU A 20 30.33 -15.88 -1.07
N ARG A 21 30.60 -14.75 -1.73
CA ARG A 21 30.76 -13.45 -1.08
C ARG A 21 29.63 -12.51 -1.51
N GLU A 22 28.85 -12.06 -0.54
CA GLU A 22 27.83 -11.04 -0.76
C GLU A 22 28.49 -9.67 -0.97
N LYS A 23 28.05 -8.93 -2.00
CA LYS A 23 28.50 -7.56 -2.24
C LYS A 23 27.76 -6.61 -1.30
N GLN A 24 28.43 -6.23 -0.21
CA GLN A 24 27.87 -5.41 0.85
C GLN A 24 27.45 -4.00 0.37
N ASP A 25 28.20 -3.40 -0.56
CA ASP A 25 27.95 -2.04 -1.06
C ASP A 25 26.55 -1.88 -1.68
N ARG A 26 26.11 -2.87 -2.47
CA ARG A 26 24.79 -2.87 -3.10
C ARG A 26 23.66 -3.19 -2.12
N ILE A 27 23.98 -3.87 -1.03
CA ILE A 27 23.04 -4.13 0.06
C ILE A 27 22.84 -2.84 0.86
N ASP A 28 23.89 -2.06 1.08
CA ASP A 28 23.80 -0.84 1.88
C ASP A 28 23.10 0.31 1.13
N GLU A 29 23.29 0.42 -0.20
CA GLU A 29 22.44 1.28 -1.05
C GLU A 29 20.98 0.81 -1.10
N ALA A 30 20.74 -0.50 -1.20
CA ALA A 30 19.38 -1.04 -1.18
C ALA A 30 18.71 -0.86 0.19
N LYS A 31 19.50 -0.89 1.29
CA LYS A 31 19.03 -0.63 2.64
C LYS A 31 18.51 0.78 2.83
N THR A 32 19.14 1.76 2.19
CA THR A 32 18.70 3.16 2.27
C THR A 32 17.35 3.39 1.57
N LEU A 33 17.01 2.53 0.61
CA LEU A 33 15.75 2.57 -0.15
C LEU A 33 14.67 1.63 0.40
N TYR A 34 14.96 0.86 1.46
CA TYR A 34 13.94 0.00 2.06
C TYR A 34 12.79 0.83 2.65
N GLY A 35 11.58 0.60 2.13
CA GLY A 35 10.37 1.33 2.51
C GLY A 35 10.06 2.55 1.65
N ALA A 36 10.90 2.88 0.67
CA ALA A 36 10.59 3.91 -0.32
C ALA A 36 9.51 3.41 -1.30
N TYR A 37 8.43 4.18 -1.44
CA TYR A 37 7.39 3.95 -2.45
C TYR A 37 7.67 4.84 -3.66
N VAL A 38 7.80 4.21 -4.83
CA VAL A 38 7.92 4.92 -6.12
C VAL A 38 6.60 4.79 -6.85
N ILE A 39 6.02 5.93 -7.24
CA ILE A 39 4.80 5.99 -8.05
C ILE A 39 5.18 6.60 -9.39
N GLU A 40 5.06 5.81 -10.46
CA GLU A 40 5.24 6.27 -11.82
C GLU A 40 3.89 6.51 -12.49
N THR A 41 3.76 7.64 -13.20
CA THR A 41 2.55 7.98 -13.94
C THR A 41 2.90 8.61 -15.28
N ASN A 42 2.08 8.37 -16.30
CA ASN A 42 2.18 9.02 -17.60
C ASN A 42 1.49 10.40 -17.63
N ARG A 43 0.76 10.75 -16.56
CA ARG A 43 0.09 12.05 -16.38
C ARG A 43 1.10 13.11 -15.94
N LYS A 44 1.30 14.13 -16.78
CA LYS A 44 2.23 15.26 -16.51
C LYS A 44 1.50 16.52 -16.03
N ASP A 45 0.18 16.48 -16.03
CA ASP A 45 -0.72 17.56 -15.63
C ASP A 45 -0.96 17.61 -14.11
N LEU A 46 -0.55 16.57 -13.37
CA LEU A 46 -0.79 16.44 -11.94
C LEU A 46 0.47 16.71 -11.14
N THR A 47 0.30 17.37 -10.00
CA THR A 47 1.35 17.53 -8.99
C THR A 47 1.65 16.22 -8.27
N SER A 48 2.82 16.11 -7.64
CA SER A 48 3.20 14.93 -6.85
C SER A 48 2.20 14.60 -5.73
N GLU A 49 1.60 15.63 -5.11
CA GLU A 49 0.58 15.46 -4.06
C GLU A 49 -0.74 14.92 -4.62
N GLU A 50 -1.18 15.42 -5.77
CA GLU A 50 -2.37 14.90 -6.45
C GLU A 50 -2.19 13.46 -6.94
N ILE A 51 -1.00 13.11 -7.43
CA ILE A 51 -0.65 11.74 -7.81
C ILE A 51 -0.72 10.83 -6.59
N TRP A 52 -0.17 11.27 -5.46
CA TRP A 52 -0.27 10.54 -4.19
C TRP A 52 -1.72 10.34 -3.74
N HIS A 53 -2.54 11.39 -3.77
CA HIS A 53 -3.96 11.29 -3.41
C HIS A 53 -4.76 10.38 -4.34
N LEU A 54 -4.47 10.44 -5.65
CA LEU A 54 -5.07 9.54 -6.63
C LEU A 54 -4.67 8.09 -6.35
N TYR A 55 -3.38 7.84 -6.09
CA TYR A 55 -2.89 6.53 -5.70
C TYR A 55 -3.56 6.01 -4.41
N MET A 56 -3.68 6.85 -3.39
CA MET A 56 -4.38 6.51 -2.15
C MET A 56 -5.88 6.25 -2.35
N THR A 57 -6.48 6.74 -3.43
CA THR A 57 -7.87 6.40 -3.78
C THR A 57 -8.02 4.92 -4.13
N LEU A 58 -6.97 4.27 -4.66
CA LEU A 58 -6.95 2.82 -4.87
C LEU A 58 -7.11 2.06 -3.55
N THR A 59 -6.43 2.49 -2.48
CA THR A 59 -6.57 1.91 -1.13
C THR A 59 -8.01 2.03 -0.61
N LYS A 60 -8.68 3.15 -0.90
CA LYS A 60 -10.11 3.32 -0.55
C LYS A 60 -10.99 2.33 -1.30
N VAL A 61 -10.72 2.12 -2.58
CA VAL A 61 -11.41 1.13 -3.42
C VAL A 61 -11.17 -0.30 -2.89
N GLU A 62 -9.94 -0.64 -2.50
CA GLU A 62 -9.66 -1.93 -1.87
C GLU A 62 -10.38 -2.11 -0.54
N GLY A 63 -10.45 -1.05 0.28
CA GLY A 63 -11.25 -1.01 1.49
C GLY A 63 -12.74 -1.25 1.20
N ALA A 64 -13.27 -0.66 0.13
CA ALA A 64 -14.63 -0.89 -0.34
C ALA A 64 -14.87 -2.36 -0.69
N PHE A 65 -13.98 -2.94 -1.50
CA PHE A 65 -14.05 -4.36 -1.87
C PHE A 65 -13.90 -5.29 -0.66
N ARG A 66 -13.10 -4.91 0.33
CA ARG A 66 -12.97 -5.66 1.58
C ARG A 66 -14.27 -5.65 2.37
N ALA A 67 -14.86 -4.48 2.62
CA ALA A 67 -16.13 -4.33 3.32
C ALA A 67 -17.28 -5.06 2.60
N LEU A 68 -17.30 -4.98 1.27
CA LEU A 68 -18.22 -5.73 0.42
C LEU A 68 -18.09 -7.26 0.62
N LYS A 69 -16.87 -7.77 0.78
CA LYS A 69 -16.57 -9.20 0.98
C LYS A 69 -16.78 -9.68 2.41
N SER A 70 -16.46 -8.87 3.42
CA SER A 70 -16.57 -9.23 4.83
C SER A 70 -17.96 -8.95 5.39
N ASP A 71 -18.32 -7.67 5.45
CA ASP A 71 -19.44 -7.17 6.26
C ASP A 71 -20.76 -7.30 5.52
N LEU A 72 -20.70 -7.14 4.20
CA LEU A 72 -21.85 -7.23 3.30
C LEU A 72 -22.04 -8.63 2.69
N GLY A 73 -21.15 -9.57 3.00
CA GLY A 73 -21.35 -10.98 2.68
C GLY A 73 -21.27 -11.34 1.19
N LEU A 74 -20.46 -10.66 0.36
CA LEU A 74 -20.11 -11.12 -1.01
C LEU A 74 -19.28 -12.42 -1.03
N ARG A 75 -19.22 -13.20 0.06
CA ARG A 75 -18.54 -14.51 0.08
C ARG A 75 -18.99 -15.34 -1.13
N PRO A 76 -18.11 -16.20 -1.69
CA PRO A 76 -18.34 -16.81 -2.99
C PRO A 76 -19.65 -17.59 -2.94
N ILE A 77 -20.69 -16.98 -3.49
CA ILE A 77 -21.92 -17.69 -3.73
C ILE A 77 -21.59 -18.53 -4.94
N HIS A 78 -21.79 -19.84 -4.83
CA HIS A 78 -21.73 -20.74 -5.97
C HIS A 78 -22.94 -20.45 -6.90
N HIS A 79 -23.05 -19.22 -7.37
CA HIS A 79 -24.00 -18.77 -8.36
C HIS A 79 -23.45 -19.17 -9.72
N GLN A 80 -23.85 -20.36 -10.14
CA GLN A 80 -23.51 -20.92 -11.44
C GLN A 80 -24.27 -20.22 -12.59
N LEU A 81 -25.27 -19.38 -12.28
CA LEU A 81 -26.09 -18.66 -13.25
C LEU A 81 -25.79 -17.16 -13.21
N ALA A 82 -25.36 -16.60 -14.36
CA ALA A 82 -24.94 -15.20 -14.51
C ALA A 82 -25.94 -14.17 -13.97
N ARG A 83 -27.25 -14.44 -14.11
CA ARG A 83 -28.32 -13.55 -13.64
C ARG A 83 -28.32 -13.34 -12.13
N ARG A 84 -28.05 -14.38 -11.34
CA ARG A 84 -28.06 -14.28 -9.86
C ARG A 84 -26.82 -13.52 -9.36
N THR A 85 -25.68 -13.71 -10.01
CA THR A 85 -24.45 -12.96 -9.73
C THR A 85 -24.63 -11.47 -9.99
N ALA A 86 -25.27 -11.10 -11.11
CA ALA A 86 -25.54 -9.70 -11.43
C ALA A 86 -26.47 -9.02 -10.40
N ALA A 87 -27.54 -9.71 -9.98
CA ALA A 87 -28.46 -9.19 -8.97
C ALA A 87 -27.77 -9.03 -7.59
N HIS A 88 -26.93 -10.00 -7.20
CA HIS A 88 -26.19 -9.92 -5.95
C HIS A 88 -25.18 -8.78 -5.95
N LEU A 89 -24.41 -8.63 -7.03
CA LEU A 89 -23.47 -7.52 -7.19
C LEU A 89 -24.18 -6.17 -7.09
N PHE A 90 -25.35 -6.04 -7.73
CA PHE A 90 -26.16 -4.82 -7.69
C PHE A 90 -26.58 -4.46 -6.25
N ILE A 91 -27.13 -5.42 -5.50
CA ILE A 91 -27.56 -5.20 -4.12
C ILE A 91 -26.37 -4.89 -3.20
N SER A 92 -25.24 -5.59 -3.37
CA SER A 92 -24.05 -5.32 -2.56
C SER A 92 -23.45 -3.94 -2.82
N VAL A 93 -23.40 -3.49 -4.07
CA VAL A 93 -22.96 -2.11 -4.39
C VAL A 93 -23.89 -1.07 -3.75
N LEU A 94 -25.21 -1.27 -3.81
CA LEU A 94 -26.17 -0.38 -3.16
C LEU A 94 -25.99 -0.33 -1.63
N ALA A 95 -25.82 -1.49 -1.00
CA ALA A 95 -25.60 -1.56 0.45
C ALA A 95 -24.26 -0.92 0.85
N TYR A 96 -23.22 -1.00 0.01
CA TYR A 96 -21.96 -0.31 0.25
C TYR A 96 -22.10 1.21 0.13
N HIS A 97 -22.88 1.70 -0.84
CA HIS A 97 -23.17 3.14 -0.93
C HIS A 97 -23.87 3.65 0.32
N LEU A 98 -24.84 2.89 0.86
CA LEU A 98 -25.50 3.23 2.11
C LEU A 98 -24.52 3.25 3.29
N TYR A 99 -23.70 2.21 3.43
CA TYR A 99 -22.66 2.13 4.45
C TYR A 99 -21.67 3.32 4.36
N SER A 100 -21.20 3.64 3.16
CA SER A 100 -20.26 4.73 2.91
C SER A 100 -20.88 6.10 3.23
N ALA A 101 -22.14 6.31 2.89
CA ALA A 101 -22.86 7.55 3.22
C ALA A 101 -23.02 7.71 4.74
N ILE A 102 -23.40 6.64 5.43
CA ILE A 102 -23.52 6.62 6.89
C ILE A 102 -22.15 6.91 7.53
N SER A 103 -21.11 6.17 7.15
CA SER A 103 -19.75 6.35 7.67
C SER A 103 -19.22 7.77 7.44
N SER A 104 -19.45 8.33 6.25
CA SER A 104 -19.07 9.70 5.93
C SER A 104 -19.85 10.73 6.75
N HIS A 105 -21.12 10.46 7.05
CA HIS A 105 -21.93 11.32 7.91
C HIS A 105 -21.43 11.31 9.36
N PHE A 106 -21.13 10.13 9.91
CA PHE A 106 -20.56 10.01 11.25
C PHE A 106 -19.17 10.65 11.37
N GLN A 107 -18.29 10.48 10.38
CA GLN A 107 -16.98 11.14 10.36
C GLN A 107 -17.05 12.68 10.37
N LYS A 108 -18.08 13.26 9.75
CA LYS A 108 -18.30 14.72 9.78
C LYS A 108 -18.76 15.22 11.15
N LEU A 109 -19.41 14.36 11.94
CA LEU A 109 -19.83 14.66 13.30
C LEU A 109 -18.71 14.46 14.32
N GLU A 110 -17.78 13.52 14.03
CA GLU A 110 -16.58 13.25 14.83
C GLU A 110 -15.39 14.13 14.45
N THR A 111 -15.58 15.44 14.20
CA THR A 111 -14.45 16.36 13.98
C THR A 111 -13.42 16.22 15.11
N PRO A 112 -12.17 15.82 14.83
CA PRO A 112 -11.16 15.65 15.85
C PRO A 112 -10.47 16.99 16.06
N ASP A 113 -10.96 17.78 17.01
CA ASP A 113 -10.22 18.92 17.59
C ASP A 113 -8.82 18.49 18.08
N ARG A 114 -8.63 17.19 18.37
CA ARG A 114 -7.42 16.63 18.94
C ARG A 114 -6.17 16.71 18.05
N CYS A 115 -6.30 16.53 16.73
CA CYS A 115 -5.14 16.55 15.82
C CYS A 115 -4.67 17.97 15.50
N GLN A 116 -5.58 18.94 15.41
CA GLN A 116 -5.22 20.35 15.28
C GLN A 116 -4.65 20.91 16.60
N GLN A 117 -5.15 20.48 17.76
CA GLN A 117 -4.56 20.87 19.06
C GLN A 117 -3.14 20.32 19.25
N PHE A 118 -2.86 19.10 18.81
CA PHE A 118 -1.52 18.53 18.93
C PHE A 118 -0.50 19.23 18.01
N LEU A 119 -0.90 19.60 16.78
CA LEU A 119 -0.06 20.38 15.85
C LEU A 119 0.12 21.84 16.28
N ALA A 120 -0.90 22.45 16.91
CA ALA A 120 -0.80 23.80 17.47
C ALA A 120 0.14 23.87 18.68
N ASN A 121 0.21 22.80 19.49
CA ASN A 121 1.04 22.71 20.69
C ASN A 121 2.48 22.22 20.44
N SER A 122 2.83 21.88 19.20
CA SER A 122 4.15 21.37 18.80
C SER A 122 4.98 22.35 17.97
N LYS A 123 4.56 23.62 17.84
CA LYS A 123 5.44 24.68 17.31
C LYS A 123 6.60 24.91 18.29
N PRO A 124 7.87 24.75 17.88
CA PRO A 124 9.00 25.10 18.72
C PRO A 124 9.01 26.62 18.95
N THR A 125 9.22 27.00 20.20
CA THR A 125 9.48 28.38 20.65
C THR A 125 10.57 28.99 19.75
N PRO A 126 10.40 30.21 19.21
CA PRO A 126 11.48 30.85 18.48
C PRO A 126 12.64 31.07 19.43
N ASP A 127 13.84 30.61 19.03
CA ASP A 127 15.08 30.84 19.75
C ASP A 127 15.20 32.33 20.08
N SER A 128 15.16 32.61 21.39
CA SER A 128 15.51 33.92 21.94
C SER A 128 16.97 34.19 21.61
N GLN A 129 17.20 35.18 20.75
CA GLN A 129 18.46 35.95 20.76
C GLN A 129 18.56 36.72 22.07
#